data_AF-A0A0F7U486-F1
#
_entry.id   AF-A0A0F7U486-F1
#
_cell.length_a   1.000
_cell.length_b   1.000
_cell.length_c   1.000
_cell.angle_alpha   90.00
_cell.angle_beta   90.00
_cell.angle_gamma   90.00
#
_symmetry.space_group_name_H-M   'P 1'
#
loop_
_entity.id
_entity.type
_entity.pdbx_description
1 polymer ?
#
loop_
_entity_poly.entity_id
_entity_poly.type
_entity_poly.pdbx_seq_one_letter_code
_entity_poly.pdbx_strand_id
1 'polypeptide(L)'
;MEASANLKNRVLRNLTTGQYVLEDQLPSAITIGHIVLMRICWSSESSTGIAGGEYLAKGDWAGHTFDIVDADMLENMNGEWEDVTEDTRDEVQVLWASHFGDNWETEWRA
;
A
#
# COMPACT_ATOMS: atom_id res chain seq x y z
N MET A 1 13.60 -24.94 -19.81
CA MET A 1 12.26 -24.65 -19.25
C MET A 1 12.48 -24.25 -17.82
N GLU A 2 12.78 -22.99 -17.57
CA GLU A 2 12.70 -22.46 -16.21
C GLU A 2 11.23 -22.24 -15.92
N ALA A 3 10.74 -22.84 -14.84
CA ALA A 3 9.45 -22.49 -14.30
C ALA A 3 9.52 -20.99 -13.98
N SER A 4 8.74 -20.18 -14.69
CA SER A 4 8.44 -18.82 -14.27
C SER A 4 7.81 -18.92 -12.89
N ALA A 5 8.62 -18.75 -11.84
CA ALA A 5 8.11 -18.61 -10.50
C ALA A 5 7.08 -17.47 -10.57
N ASN A 6 5.81 -17.82 -10.31
CA ASN A 6 4.72 -16.86 -10.26
C ASN A 6 4.94 -16.00 -9.00
N LEU A 7 5.83 -15.01 -9.11
CA LEU A 7 6.48 -14.38 -7.97
C LEU A 7 5.69 -13.19 -7.38
N LYS A 8 4.38 -13.07 -7.66
CA LYS A 8 3.66 -11.81 -7.38
C LYS A 8 2.34 -11.93 -6.64
N ASN A 9 1.99 -13.09 -6.10
CA ASN A 9 0.76 -13.20 -5.30
C ASN A 9 1.05 -12.96 -3.82
N ARG A 10 1.53 -11.77 -3.46
CA ARG A 10 1.69 -11.39 -2.04
C ARG A 10 0.54 -10.52 -1.58
N VAL A 11 0.20 -10.65 -0.31
CA VAL A 11 -0.83 -9.89 0.36
C VAL A 11 -0.25 -9.26 1.61
N LEU A 12 -0.43 -7.95 1.75
CA LEU A 12 -0.22 -7.25 3.00
C LEU A 12 -1.50 -7.34 3.83
N ARG A 13 -1.40 -7.80 5.07
CA ARG A 13 -2.54 -7.87 5.98
C ARG A 13 -2.34 -6.95 7.16
N ASN A 14 -3.36 -6.16 7.46
CA ASN A 14 -3.48 -5.44 8.70
C ASN A 14 -4.24 -6.31 9.70
N LEU A 15 -3.51 -6.94 10.62
CA LEU A 15 -4.05 -7.85 11.61
C LEU A 15 -4.87 -7.13 12.70
N THR A 16 -4.73 -5.80 12.82
CA THR A 16 -5.45 -4.98 13.79
C THR A 16 -6.86 -4.66 13.32
N THR A 17 -7.05 -4.39 12.02
CA THR A 17 -8.35 -3.99 11.45
C THR A 17 -9.03 -5.08 10.63
N GLY A 18 -8.32 -6.16 10.26
CA GLY A 18 -8.86 -7.17 9.33
C GLY A 18 -8.89 -6.68 7.87
N GLN A 19 -8.03 -5.73 7.52
CA GLN A 19 -7.90 -5.20 6.15
C GLN A 19 -6.75 -5.89 5.41
N TYR A 20 -6.82 -5.95 4.09
CA TYR A 20 -5.72 -6.46 3.25
C TYR A 20 -5.53 -5.69 1.95
N VAL A 21 -4.32 -5.81 1.39
CA VAL A 21 -3.92 -5.24 0.10
C VAL A 21 -3.26 -6.31 -0.75
N LEU A 22 -3.76 -6.51 -1.97
CA LEU A 22 -3.25 -7.45 -2.96
C LEU A 22 -2.15 -6.78 -3.80
N GLU A 23 -0.92 -7.29 -3.73
CA GLU A 23 0.20 -6.66 -4.43
C GLU A 23 0.13 -6.78 -5.96
N ASP A 24 -0.48 -7.86 -6.47
CA ASP A 24 -0.61 -8.11 -7.91
C ASP A 24 -1.57 -7.12 -8.60
N GLN A 25 -2.47 -6.49 -7.85
CA GLN A 25 -3.38 -5.47 -8.34
C GLN A 25 -2.81 -4.05 -8.27
N LEU A 26 -1.60 -3.87 -7.72
CA LEU A 26 -0.93 -2.58 -7.67
C LEU A 26 -0.21 -2.28 -9.01
N PRO A 27 -0.18 -1.00 -9.44
CA PRO A 27 0.66 -0.57 -10.56
C PRO A 27 2.12 -0.93 -10.30
N SER A 28 2.88 -1.22 -11.36
CA SER A 28 4.27 -1.74 -11.22
C SER A 28 5.26 -0.82 -10.49
N ALA A 29 4.92 0.47 -10.36
CA ALA A 29 5.70 1.46 -9.62
C ALA A 29 5.30 1.58 -8.14
N ILE A 30 4.15 1.02 -7.75
CA ILE A 30 3.64 1.00 -6.37
C ILE A 30 3.89 -0.38 -5.78
N THR A 31 4.34 -0.42 -4.53
CA THR A 31 4.56 -1.66 -3.79
C THR A 31 3.77 -1.60 -2.49
N ILE A 32 3.50 -2.75 -1.88
CA ILE A 32 2.90 -2.81 -0.53
C ILE A 32 3.73 -2.05 0.51
N GLY A 33 5.05 -1.89 0.30
CA GLY A 33 5.90 -1.08 1.16
C GLY A 33 5.55 0.41 1.11
N HIS A 34 5.21 0.95 -0.07
CA HIS A 34 4.72 2.32 -0.20
C HIS A 34 3.39 2.50 0.53
N ILE A 35 2.48 1.54 0.37
CA ILE A 35 1.17 1.55 1.03
C ILE A 35 1.32 1.56 2.56
N VAL A 36 2.14 0.66 3.11
CA VAL A 36 2.43 0.63 4.55
C VAL A 36 3.01 1.97 5.00
N LEU A 37 4.07 2.46 4.35
CA LEU A 37 4.77 3.67 4.79
C LEU A 37 3.86 4.89 4.83
N MET A 38 2.96 5.03 3.86
CA MET A 38 2.01 6.14 3.78
C MET A 38 0.94 6.12 4.88
N ARG A 39 0.64 4.94 5.47
CA ARG A 39 -0.43 4.81 6.47
C ARG A 39 0.07 4.58 7.90
N ILE A 40 1.32 4.15 8.12
CA ILE A 40 1.83 3.90 9.49
C ILE A 40 2.39 5.15 10.18
N CYS A 41 2.64 6.21 9.42
CA CYS A 41 3.29 7.40 9.96
C CYS A 41 2.39 8.11 10.98
N TRP A 42 3.00 8.53 12.09
CA TRP A 42 2.35 9.34 13.11
C TRP A 42 3.29 10.44 13.59
N SER A 43 2.81 11.67 13.58
CA SER A 43 3.51 12.87 13.99
C SER A 43 2.51 13.88 14.54
N SER A 44 2.92 14.63 15.56
CA SER A 44 2.17 15.81 16.02
C SER A 44 2.27 16.99 15.04
N GLU A 45 3.32 17.02 14.23
CA GLU A 45 3.55 18.01 13.18
C GLU A 45 2.92 17.52 11.87
N SER A 46 2.09 18.35 11.24
CA SER A 46 1.38 18.00 10.00
C SER A 46 2.17 18.28 8.72
N SER A 47 3.33 18.93 8.83
CA SER A 47 4.20 19.17 7.69
C SER A 47 4.87 17.88 7.22
N THR A 48 4.57 17.46 5.99
CA THR A 48 5.10 16.22 5.38
C THR A 48 6.03 16.49 4.21
N GLY A 49 6.24 17.76 3.84
CA GLY A 49 7.03 18.14 2.66
C GLY A 49 6.38 17.79 1.32
N ILE A 50 5.18 17.21 1.34
CA ILE A 50 4.42 16.80 0.16
C ILE A 50 3.11 17.59 0.13
N ALA A 51 2.85 18.31 -0.97
CA ALA A 51 1.61 19.07 -1.13
C ALA A 51 0.39 18.14 -1.15
N GLY A 52 -0.58 18.39 -0.27
CA GLY A 52 -1.75 17.52 -0.10
C GLY A 52 -1.49 16.25 0.70
N GLY A 53 -0.29 16.11 1.29
CA GLY A 53 0.13 14.95 2.08
C GLY A 53 -0.07 15.11 3.58
N GLU A 54 -0.91 16.04 4.05
CA GLU A 54 -1.09 16.33 5.49
C GLU A 54 -1.65 15.12 6.25
N TYR A 55 -2.43 14.27 5.57
CA TYR A 55 -3.00 13.05 6.15
C TYR A 55 -1.94 12.01 6.53
N LEU A 56 -0.77 12.03 5.89
CA LEU A 56 0.33 11.09 6.18
C LEU A 56 0.88 11.24 7.61
N ALA A 57 0.77 12.44 8.19
CA ALA A 57 1.22 12.68 9.57
C ALA A 57 0.34 11.98 10.61
N LYS A 58 -0.87 11.54 10.24
CA LYS A 58 -1.81 10.86 11.12
C LYS A 58 -2.41 9.66 10.39
N GLY A 59 -1.53 8.82 9.86
CA GLY A 59 -1.96 7.69 9.05
C GLY A 59 -2.84 6.72 9.84
N ASP A 60 -3.86 6.18 9.17
CA ASP A 60 -4.88 5.31 9.75
C ASP A 60 -4.32 4.01 10.34
N TRP A 61 -3.08 3.67 10.01
CA TRP A 61 -2.39 2.44 10.37
C TRP A 61 -1.27 2.63 11.40
N ALA A 62 -1.19 3.82 12.00
CA ALA A 62 -0.22 4.13 13.03
C ALA A 62 -0.32 3.16 14.23
N GLY A 63 0.76 2.42 14.48
CA GLY A 63 0.85 1.46 15.60
C GLY A 63 0.15 0.13 15.37
N HIS A 64 -0.38 -0.13 14.17
CA HIS A 64 -1.02 -1.40 13.84
C HIS A 64 0.00 -2.54 13.62
N THR A 65 -0.50 -3.77 13.64
CA THR A 65 0.29 -4.98 13.39
C THR A 65 0.03 -5.53 11.99
N PHE A 66 1.10 -5.91 11.29
CA PHE A 66 1.04 -6.38 9.91
C PHE A 66 1.80 -7.68 9.72
N ASP A 67 1.41 -8.43 8.70
CA ASP A 67 2.28 -9.41 8.06
C ASP A 67 2.11 -9.39 6.53
N ILE A 68 3.01 -10.12 5.87
CA ILE A 68 2.96 -10.33 4.42
C ILE A 68 2.91 -11.84 4.21
N VAL A 69 1.91 -12.29 3.48
CA VAL A 69 1.69 -13.70 3.16
C VAL A 69 1.47 -13.90 1.67
N ASP A 70 1.52 -15.14 1.22
CA ASP A 70 1.08 -15.50 -0.13
C ASP A 70 -0.45 -15.46 -0.22
N ALA A 71 -0.99 -15.12 -1.40
CA ALA A 71 -2.42 -14.85 -1.60
C ALA A 71 -3.31 -16.10 -1.46
N ASP A 72 -2.74 -17.29 -1.66
CA ASP A 72 -3.42 -18.57 -1.41
C ASP A 72 -3.77 -18.76 0.08
N MET A 73 -3.10 -18.05 0.99
CA MET A 73 -3.43 -18.04 2.41
C MET A 73 -4.71 -17.25 2.69
N LEU A 74 -5.16 -16.37 1.78
CA LEU A 74 -6.38 -15.54 1.94
C LEU A 74 -7.65 -16.39 1.99
N GLU A 75 -7.74 -17.44 1.18
CA GLU A 75 -8.89 -18.37 1.18
C GLU A 75 -9.01 -19.16 2.49
N ASN A 76 -7.91 -19.28 3.25
CA ASN A 76 -7.85 -20.01 4.51
C ASN A 76 -8.13 -19.12 5.73
N MET A 77 -8.57 -17.88 5.55
CA MET A 77 -8.79 -16.95 6.66
C MET A 77 -10.19 -17.12 7.25
N ASN A 78 -10.23 -17.31 8.58
CA ASN A 78 -11.48 -17.30 9.33
C ASN A 78 -11.87 -15.84 9.64
N GLY A 79 -12.93 -15.32 9.02
CA GLY A 79 -13.49 -13.98 9.28
C GLY A 79 -13.79 -13.19 8.01
N GLU A 80 -14.55 -12.10 8.14
CA GLU A 80 -14.77 -11.13 7.06
C GLU A 80 -13.56 -10.17 7.01
N TRP A 81 -12.72 -10.33 5.99
CA TRP A 81 -11.61 -9.42 5.72
C TRP A 81 -12.04 -8.36 4.70
N GLU A 82 -11.62 -7.12 4.91
CA GLU A 82 -11.90 -6.00 4.01
C GLU A 82 -10.78 -5.81 3.00
N ASP A 83 -11.12 -5.85 1.71
CA ASP A 83 -10.20 -5.51 0.63
C ASP A 83 -10.12 -3.97 0.51
N VAL A 84 -8.95 -3.41 0.80
CA VAL A 84 -8.68 -1.97 0.67
C VAL A 84 -7.66 -1.68 -0.44
N THR A 85 -7.47 -2.62 -1.36
CA THR A 85 -6.45 -2.51 -2.42
C THR A 85 -6.69 -1.32 -3.33
N GLU A 86 -7.94 -1.09 -3.77
CA GLU A 86 -8.30 0.03 -4.64
C GLU A 86 -8.13 1.38 -3.93
N ASP A 87 -8.71 1.53 -2.73
CA ASP A 87 -8.62 2.78 -1.96
C ASP A 87 -7.16 3.17 -1.69
N THR A 88 -6.35 2.19 -1.24
CA THR A 88 -4.94 2.44 -0.93
C THR A 88 -4.11 2.75 -2.17
N ARG A 89 -4.38 2.09 -3.30
CA ARG A 89 -3.74 2.38 -4.59
C ARG A 89 -4.04 3.80 -5.03
N ASP A 90 -5.31 4.17 -5.05
CA ASP A 90 -5.77 5.44 -5.60
C ASP A 90 -5.22 6.63 -4.79
N GLU A 91 -5.13 6.50 -3.46
CA GLU A 91 -4.48 7.50 -2.60
C GLU A 91 -3.00 7.73 -2.96
N VAL A 92 -2.24 6.64 -3.18
CA VAL A 92 -0.83 6.75 -3.60
C VAL A 92 -0.74 7.43 -4.96
N GLN A 93 -1.59 7.06 -5.91
CA GLN A 93 -1.58 7.64 -7.26
C GLN A 93 -1.88 9.14 -7.23
N VAL A 94 -2.87 9.57 -6.46
CA VAL A 94 -3.20 10.99 -6.28
C VAL A 94 -2.03 11.76 -5.69
N LEU A 95 -1.38 11.21 -4.67
CA LEU A 95 -0.24 11.87 -4.03
C LEU A 95 0.98 11.94 -4.96
N TRP A 96 1.28 10.87 -5.69
CA TRP A 96 2.40 10.83 -6.64
C TRP A 96 2.17 11.80 -7.81
N ALA A 97 0.95 11.85 -8.36
CA ALA A 97 0.60 12.81 -9.40
C ALA A 97 0.72 14.26 -8.92
N SER A 98 0.32 14.54 -7.66
CA SER A 98 0.50 15.86 -7.04
C SER A 98 1.98 16.28 -6.93
N HIS A 99 2.86 15.35 -6.58
CA HIS A 99 4.27 15.65 -6.32
C HIS A 99 5.18 15.59 -7.54
N PHE A 100 4.97 14.61 -8.41
CA PHE A 100 5.81 14.32 -9.58
C PHE A 100 5.14 14.66 -10.92
N GLY A 101 3.85 15.05 -10.91
CA GLY A 101 3.04 15.30 -12.11
C GLY A 101 2.37 14.03 -12.66
N ASP A 102 1.47 14.20 -13.63
CA ASP A 102 0.64 13.10 -14.17
C ASP A 102 1.45 11.95 -14.79
N ASN A 103 2.70 12.20 -15.20
CA ASN A 103 3.62 11.21 -15.78
C ASN A 103 4.53 10.55 -14.73
N TRP A 104 4.17 10.59 -13.45
CA TRP A 104 4.99 10.09 -12.34
C TRP A 104 5.43 8.63 -12.52
N GLU A 105 4.63 7.79 -13.19
CA GLU A 105 4.92 6.37 -13.43
C GLU A 105 6.21 6.17 -14.24
N THR A 106 6.57 7.13 -15.10
CA THR A 106 7.80 7.12 -15.89
C THR A 106 8.95 7.91 -15.27
N GLU A 107 8.66 8.82 -14.34
CA GLU A 107 9.65 9.77 -13.78
C GLU A 107 10.28 9.26 -12.47
N TRP A 108 9.58 8.46 -11.65
CA TRP A 108 10.09 7.99 -10.34
C TRP A 108 11.32 7.07 -10.41
N ARG A 109 11.65 6.51 -11.58
CA ARG A 109 12.83 5.64 -11.79
C ARG A 109 13.97 6.29 -12.60
N ALA A 110 13.83 7.55 -13.02
CA ALA A 110 14.87 8.29 -13.74
C ALA A 110 15.86 8.95 -12.76
#